data_AF-A0A6A4Z3G1-F1
#
_entry.id   AF-A0A6A4Z3G1-F1
#
_cell.length_a   1.000
_cell.length_b   1.000
_cell.length_c   1.000
_cell.angle_alpha   90.00
_cell.angle_beta   90.00
_cell.angle_gamma   90.00
#
_symmetry.space_group_name_H-M   'P 1'
#
loop_
_entity.id
_entity.type
_entity.pdbx_description
1 polymer ?
#
loop_
_entity_poly.entity_id
_entity_poly.type
_entity_poly.pdbx_seq_one_letter_code
_entity_poly.pdbx_strand_id
1 'polypeptide(L)'
;AQAIQVLRSTTLYSNIHTQPMACWVDFNQTYEMAHSTAHQAICNARRQANAAFYVESLLRNTDPADLASSTFMAAMKSAIFTTLQATPTGATWVSTLLGRQTWANLADEVALWQAHGLVYYQNTLQNFYQEGTQDSIVVVNALNIRQSITITSLPNTVRSLAAWSTQYASIGFWSDLSAASATRSSLVASAPKSLNNKILSWGIPDYDNFCNGDGTLATSIIRANLGLLSIMDIFLVPVPPTLRTLFRAFQDHLFGSLVQTSPTLGISTLAHPTIDVTPSSWAAPGTVFYGGNPMCPYGNPLPFVQPSFGYDDDCGIQEQHTISLAGDSVIFAMMATALTQQQLAQVCSLSSMYTACIQTLLPAYAMYRNLVAPNAQLAGMVSTATNDILPLKTSFVQWATLANGTNVALQQPMLAATSWDPWTFVGWMTMYEWANGQREVFSVEGDVATYVLMSRHSEFLPLAASGFEFPHHTCSFLWILCVYLSSLLLLVVVLVGVYSLVFPVDGRNLFQLNRLVAGAWIG
;
A
#
# COMPACT_ATOMS: atom_id res chain seq x y z
N ALA A 1 4.59 -7.97 -20.92
CA ALA A 1 5.12 -9.33 -20.74
C ALA A 1 4.88 -9.87 -19.33
N GLN A 2 5.46 -9.25 -18.28
CA GLN A 2 5.29 -9.69 -16.89
C GLN A 2 3.81 -9.80 -16.47
N ALA A 3 2.99 -8.77 -16.75
CA ALA A 3 1.56 -8.81 -16.46
C ALA A 3 0.84 -10.01 -17.10
N ILE A 4 1.14 -10.32 -18.37
CA ILE A 4 0.56 -11.48 -19.07
C ILE A 4 0.97 -12.79 -18.39
N GLN A 5 2.24 -12.92 -17.97
CA GLN A 5 2.71 -14.10 -17.27
C GLN A 5 2.00 -14.28 -15.92
N VAL A 6 1.82 -13.18 -15.17
CA VAL A 6 1.08 -13.19 -13.90
C VAL A 6 -0.37 -13.62 -14.12
N LEU A 7 -1.07 -13.04 -15.10
CA LEU A 7 -2.45 -13.42 -15.45
C LEU A 7 -2.55 -14.92 -15.77
N ARG A 8 -1.61 -15.45 -16.58
CA ARG A 8 -1.58 -16.87 -16.98
C ARG A 8 -1.18 -17.81 -15.84
N SER A 9 -0.47 -17.33 -14.83
CA SER A 9 -0.08 -18.13 -13.66
C SER A 9 -1.18 -18.25 -12.60
N THR A 10 -2.27 -17.50 -12.77
CA THR A 10 -3.35 -17.36 -11.79
C THR A 10 -4.66 -17.89 -12.38
N THR A 11 -5.49 -18.51 -11.55
CA THR A 11 -6.81 -19.00 -11.98
C THR A 11 -7.74 -17.84 -12.36
N LEU A 12 -8.72 -18.09 -13.21
CA LEU A 12 -9.77 -17.15 -13.55
C LEU A 12 -10.50 -16.66 -12.30
N TYR A 13 -10.76 -17.57 -11.36
CA TYR A 13 -11.39 -17.25 -10.09
C TYR A 13 -10.62 -16.15 -9.36
N SER A 14 -9.32 -16.30 -9.16
CA SER A 14 -8.51 -15.30 -8.45
C SER A 14 -8.34 -14.00 -9.24
N ASN A 15 -8.17 -14.08 -10.57
CA ASN A 15 -8.04 -12.87 -11.41
C ASN A 15 -9.33 -12.02 -11.43
N ILE A 16 -10.51 -12.64 -11.55
CA ILE A 16 -11.80 -11.90 -11.61
C ILE A 16 -12.06 -11.09 -10.34
N HIS A 17 -11.64 -11.57 -9.17
CA HIS A 17 -11.88 -10.89 -7.90
C HIS A 17 -11.01 -9.65 -7.69
N THR A 18 -9.87 -9.59 -8.37
CA THR A 18 -8.98 -8.43 -8.32
C THR A 18 -9.20 -7.50 -9.52
N GLN A 19 -9.85 -7.95 -10.59
CA GLN A 19 -10.06 -7.13 -11.79
C GLN A 19 -10.86 -5.84 -11.47
N PRO A 20 -10.41 -4.67 -11.99
CA PRO A 20 -11.11 -3.42 -11.78
C PRO A 20 -12.46 -3.42 -12.52
N MET A 21 -13.28 -2.41 -12.27
CA MET A 21 -14.43 -2.14 -13.14
C MET A 21 -13.93 -1.99 -14.58
N ALA A 22 -14.48 -2.78 -15.50
CA ALA A 22 -14.04 -2.76 -16.88
C ALA A 22 -14.58 -1.53 -17.62
N CYS A 23 -13.72 -0.87 -18.39
CA CYS A 23 -14.13 0.19 -19.31
C CYS A 23 -14.60 -0.39 -20.65
N TRP A 24 -13.99 -1.48 -21.11
CA TRP A 24 -14.31 -2.11 -22.40
C TRP A 24 -14.26 -3.63 -22.33
N VAL A 25 -15.04 -4.29 -23.20
CA VAL A 25 -14.93 -5.74 -23.41
C VAL A 25 -13.68 -6.07 -24.23
N ASP A 26 -13.47 -5.37 -25.35
CA ASP A 26 -12.53 -5.72 -26.41
C ASP A 26 -11.41 -4.69 -26.60
N PHE A 27 -10.26 -5.11 -27.12
CA PHE A 27 -9.13 -4.21 -27.39
C PHE A 27 -9.42 -3.13 -28.43
N ASN A 28 -10.43 -3.32 -29.28
CA ASN A 28 -10.90 -2.31 -30.23
C ASN A 28 -11.78 -1.22 -29.61
N GLN A 29 -12.09 -1.32 -28.30
CA GLN A 29 -12.96 -0.38 -27.59
C GLN A 29 -14.37 -0.28 -28.22
N THR A 30 -14.82 -1.36 -28.90
CA THR A 30 -16.12 -1.39 -29.58
C THR A 30 -17.28 -1.47 -28.58
N TYR A 31 -17.07 -2.21 -27.48
CA TYR A 31 -18.07 -2.48 -26.47
C TYR A 31 -17.69 -1.83 -25.15
N GLU A 32 -18.25 -0.64 -24.90
CA GLU A 32 -18.13 0.11 -23.65
C GLU A 32 -18.88 -0.56 -22.48
N MET A 33 -18.35 -0.45 -21.27
CA MET A 33 -18.83 -1.13 -20.06
C MET A 33 -18.90 -0.26 -18.79
N ALA A 34 -18.40 0.98 -18.81
CA ALA A 34 -18.42 1.80 -17.61
C ALA A 34 -19.85 2.07 -17.10
N HIS A 35 -19.99 2.22 -15.78
CA HIS A 35 -21.30 2.38 -15.12
C HIS A 35 -21.95 3.75 -15.31
N SER A 36 -21.23 4.74 -15.83
CA SER A 36 -21.77 6.04 -16.19
C SER A 36 -21.16 6.55 -17.50
N THR A 37 -21.88 7.43 -18.20
CA THR A 37 -21.34 8.08 -19.40
C THR A 37 -20.17 9.02 -19.08
N ALA A 38 -20.18 9.63 -17.89
CA ALA A 38 -19.08 10.47 -17.41
C ALA A 38 -17.82 9.63 -17.16
N HIS A 39 -17.96 8.47 -16.52
CA HIS A 39 -16.86 7.55 -16.28
C HIS A 39 -16.32 6.95 -17.58
N GLN A 40 -17.20 6.62 -18.53
CA GLN A 40 -16.77 6.17 -19.86
C GLN A 40 -15.93 7.24 -20.58
N ALA A 41 -16.25 8.53 -20.42
CA ALA A 41 -15.43 9.61 -20.96
C ALA A 41 -14.04 9.66 -20.29
N ILE A 42 -13.94 9.39 -18.99
CA ILE A 42 -12.66 9.25 -18.29
C ILE A 42 -11.88 8.04 -18.79
N CYS A 43 -12.52 6.89 -18.95
CA CYS A 43 -11.94 5.70 -19.57
C CYS A 43 -11.31 6.06 -20.93
N ASN A 44 -12.10 6.66 -21.81
CA ASN A 44 -11.68 7.07 -23.16
C ASN A 44 -10.53 8.10 -23.13
N ALA A 45 -10.45 8.96 -22.11
CA ALA A 45 -9.41 9.98 -22.00
C ALA A 45 -8.11 9.48 -21.33
N ARG A 46 -8.18 8.50 -20.40
CA ARG A 46 -7.07 8.20 -19.48
C ARG A 46 -6.72 6.72 -19.33
N ARG A 47 -7.57 5.78 -19.75
CA ARG A 47 -7.41 4.34 -19.48
C ARG A 47 -7.07 3.50 -20.70
N GLN A 48 -7.06 4.09 -21.90
CA GLN A 48 -6.85 3.36 -23.16
C GLN A 48 -5.54 2.54 -23.18
N ALA A 49 -4.46 3.07 -22.60
CA ALA A 49 -3.17 2.37 -22.57
C ALA A 49 -3.04 1.31 -21.45
N ASN A 50 -4.04 1.20 -20.56
CA ASN A 50 -4.03 0.30 -19.41
C ASN A 50 -4.84 -0.97 -19.72
N ALA A 51 -4.16 -2.08 -19.93
CA ALA A 51 -4.79 -3.36 -20.24
C ALA A 51 -5.74 -3.88 -19.14
N ALA A 52 -5.59 -3.45 -17.88
CA ALA A 52 -6.44 -3.90 -16.77
C ALA A 52 -7.92 -3.54 -16.94
N PHE A 53 -8.24 -2.50 -17.71
CA PHE A 53 -9.61 -2.04 -17.95
C PHE A 53 -10.30 -2.73 -19.14
N TYR A 54 -9.67 -3.75 -19.72
CA TYR A 54 -10.19 -4.54 -20.84
C TYR A 54 -10.50 -5.96 -20.38
N VAL A 55 -11.75 -6.41 -20.52
CA VAL A 55 -12.12 -7.80 -20.23
C VAL A 55 -11.36 -8.79 -21.12
N GLU A 56 -11.07 -8.41 -22.36
CA GLU A 56 -10.28 -9.22 -23.30
C GLU A 56 -8.89 -9.56 -22.77
N SER A 57 -8.25 -8.64 -22.02
CA SER A 57 -6.92 -8.89 -21.43
C SER A 57 -6.95 -10.08 -20.47
N LEU A 58 -7.98 -10.16 -19.62
CA LEU A 58 -8.20 -11.28 -18.71
C LEU A 58 -8.50 -12.56 -19.49
N LEU A 59 -9.52 -12.52 -20.35
CA LEU A 59 -10.08 -13.76 -20.91
C LEU A 59 -9.11 -14.44 -21.88
N ARG A 60 -8.33 -13.67 -22.64
CA ARG A 60 -7.28 -14.24 -23.53
C ARG A 60 -6.17 -14.91 -22.75
N ASN A 61 -5.87 -14.42 -21.55
CA ASN A 61 -4.79 -14.90 -20.69
C ASN A 61 -5.27 -15.85 -19.59
N THR A 62 -6.54 -16.26 -19.67
CA THR A 62 -7.11 -17.36 -18.88
C THR A 62 -6.93 -18.68 -19.63
N ASP A 63 -6.63 -19.76 -18.90
CA ASP A 63 -6.59 -21.10 -19.46
C ASP A 63 -7.96 -21.50 -20.04
N PRO A 64 -8.04 -22.03 -21.28
CA PRO A 64 -9.34 -22.36 -21.88
C PRO A 64 -10.18 -23.37 -21.08
N ALA A 65 -9.57 -24.33 -20.38
CA ALA A 65 -10.29 -25.29 -19.55
C ALA A 65 -10.81 -24.64 -18.26
N ASP A 66 -10.03 -23.74 -17.66
CA ASP A 66 -10.48 -22.93 -16.51
C ASP A 66 -11.66 -22.03 -16.90
N LEU A 67 -11.55 -21.32 -18.03
CA LEU A 67 -12.65 -20.49 -18.55
C LEU A 67 -13.93 -21.31 -18.78
N ALA A 68 -13.81 -22.49 -19.40
CA ALA A 68 -14.96 -23.34 -19.71
C ALA A 68 -15.62 -23.97 -18.47
N SER A 69 -14.84 -24.28 -17.43
CA SER A 69 -15.33 -24.90 -16.19
C SER A 69 -15.67 -23.89 -15.06
N SER A 70 -15.36 -22.61 -15.28
CA SER A 70 -15.56 -21.56 -14.28
C SER A 70 -17.03 -21.35 -13.89
N THR A 71 -17.25 -21.11 -12.61
CA THR A 71 -18.55 -20.70 -12.07
C THR A 71 -19.02 -19.34 -12.60
N PHE A 72 -18.10 -18.48 -13.08
CA PHE A 72 -18.43 -17.20 -13.70
C PHE A 72 -18.87 -17.32 -15.16
N MET A 73 -18.68 -18.46 -15.81
CA MET A 73 -18.97 -18.64 -17.24
C MET A 73 -20.44 -18.37 -17.58
N ALA A 74 -21.37 -18.81 -16.73
CA ALA A 74 -22.80 -18.54 -16.93
C ALA A 74 -23.12 -17.04 -16.87
N ALA A 75 -22.53 -16.32 -15.90
CA ALA A 75 -22.70 -14.88 -15.75
C ALA A 75 -22.06 -14.11 -16.90
N MET A 76 -20.85 -14.47 -17.34
CA MET A 76 -20.22 -13.84 -18.51
C MET A 76 -21.03 -14.06 -19.79
N LYS A 77 -21.62 -15.25 -19.96
CA LYS A 77 -22.47 -15.56 -21.12
C LYS A 77 -23.71 -14.69 -21.15
N SER A 78 -24.41 -14.54 -20.03
CA SER A 78 -25.63 -13.72 -19.95
C SER A 78 -25.33 -12.23 -20.00
N ALA A 79 -24.33 -11.77 -19.24
CA ALA A 79 -24.03 -10.36 -19.06
C ALA A 79 -23.24 -9.72 -20.20
N ILE A 80 -22.46 -10.51 -20.96
CA ILE A 80 -21.55 -9.99 -22.00
C ILE A 80 -21.78 -10.72 -23.33
N PHE A 81 -21.54 -12.03 -23.39
CA PHE A 81 -21.42 -12.73 -24.68
C PHE A 81 -22.73 -12.73 -25.49
N THR A 82 -23.88 -12.85 -24.84
CA THR A 82 -25.19 -12.83 -25.52
C THR A 82 -25.40 -11.50 -26.27
N THR A 83 -24.98 -10.37 -25.68
CA THR A 83 -25.06 -9.06 -26.34
C THR A 83 -24.12 -8.98 -27.53
N LEU A 84 -22.87 -9.43 -27.36
CA LEU A 84 -21.87 -9.40 -28.44
C LEU A 84 -22.31 -10.25 -29.63
N GLN A 85 -22.90 -11.43 -29.38
CA GLN A 85 -23.42 -12.35 -30.39
C GLN A 85 -24.56 -11.77 -31.24
N ALA A 86 -25.21 -10.68 -30.80
CA ALA A 86 -26.20 -9.98 -31.61
C ALA A 86 -25.59 -9.19 -32.78
N THR A 87 -24.26 -9.06 -32.83
CA THR A 87 -23.52 -8.38 -33.90
C THR A 87 -22.57 -9.35 -34.61
N PRO A 88 -22.32 -9.21 -35.93
CA PRO A 88 -21.38 -10.08 -36.64
C PRO A 88 -19.98 -10.07 -36.04
N THR A 89 -19.43 -8.87 -35.76
CA THR A 89 -18.10 -8.69 -35.17
C THR A 89 -18.00 -9.34 -33.79
N GLY A 90 -19.00 -9.13 -32.93
CA GLY A 90 -19.01 -9.70 -31.58
C GLY A 90 -19.20 -11.21 -31.58
N ALA A 91 -20.00 -11.77 -32.51
CA ALA A 91 -20.13 -13.21 -32.69
C ALA A 91 -18.78 -13.85 -33.07
N THR A 92 -18.01 -13.23 -33.96
CA THR A 92 -16.65 -13.66 -34.32
C THR A 92 -15.68 -13.53 -33.15
N TRP A 93 -15.74 -12.45 -32.38
CA TRP A 93 -14.91 -12.26 -31.20
C TRP A 93 -15.17 -13.37 -30.16
N VAL A 94 -16.44 -13.65 -29.84
CA VAL A 94 -16.83 -14.70 -28.88
C VAL A 94 -16.41 -16.09 -29.37
N SER A 95 -16.64 -16.42 -30.65
CA SER A 95 -16.26 -17.74 -31.18
C SER A 95 -14.75 -17.94 -31.23
N THR A 96 -13.99 -16.88 -31.54
CA THR A 96 -12.52 -16.90 -31.52
C THR A 96 -12.00 -17.09 -30.10
N LEU A 97 -12.55 -16.35 -29.13
CA LEU A 97 -12.13 -16.43 -27.74
C LEU A 97 -12.38 -17.83 -27.15
N LEU A 98 -13.59 -18.36 -27.34
CA LEU A 98 -14.03 -19.65 -26.78
C LEU A 98 -13.52 -20.86 -27.57
N GLY A 99 -13.09 -20.68 -28.82
CA GLY A 99 -12.54 -21.75 -29.66
C GLY A 99 -11.08 -22.11 -29.39
N ARG A 100 -10.36 -21.30 -28.60
CA ARG A 100 -8.94 -21.54 -28.28
C ARG A 100 -8.75 -22.82 -27.47
N GLN A 101 -7.73 -23.58 -27.84
CA GLN A 101 -7.30 -24.78 -27.11
C GLN A 101 -6.08 -24.53 -26.22
N THR A 102 -5.27 -23.53 -26.56
CA THR A 102 -4.06 -23.14 -25.83
C THR A 102 -3.90 -21.63 -25.83
N TRP A 103 -3.02 -21.11 -24.97
CA TRP A 103 -2.60 -19.71 -25.05
C TRP A 103 -1.81 -19.44 -26.33
N ALA A 104 -1.97 -18.22 -26.86
CA ALA A 104 -1.02 -17.70 -27.83
C ALA A 104 0.38 -17.62 -27.21
N ASN A 105 1.42 -17.68 -28.05
CA ASN A 105 2.78 -17.43 -27.60
C ASN A 105 2.84 -16.06 -26.88
N LEU A 106 3.66 -15.96 -25.83
CA LEU A 106 3.80 -14.74 -25.04
C LEU A 106 4.20 -13.55 -25.92
N ALA A 107 5.11 -13.76 -26.89
CA ALA A 107 5.54 -12.71 -27.80
C ALA A 107 4.39 -12.18 -28.67
N ASP A 108 3.53 -13.06 -29.18
CA ASP A 108 2.41 -12.70 -30.04
C ASP A 108 1.33 -11.96 -29.24
N GLU A 109 1.05 -12.37 -28.00
CA GLU A 109 0.10 -11.67 -27.13
C GLU A 109 0.62 -10.28 -26.74
N VAL A 110 1.92 -10.14 -26.46
CA VAL A 110 2.55 -8.83 -26.23
C VAL A 110 2.44 -7.95 -27.48
N ALA A 111 2.73 -8.50 -28.67
CA ALA A 111 2.64 -7.77 -29.92
C ALA A 111 1.20 -7.32 -30.21
N LEU A 112 0.21 -8.16 -29.88
CA LEU A 112 -1.20 -7.80 -29.99
C LEU A 112 -1.56 -6.63 -29.06
N TRP A 113 -1.19 -6.71 -27.78
CA TRP A 113 -1.44 -5.63 -26.82
C TRP A 113 -0.83 -4.31 -27.32
N GLN A 114 0.42 -4.34 -27.79
CA GLN A 114 1.11 -3.18 -28.35
C GLN A 114 0.44 -2.64 -29.62
N ALA A 115 -0.05 -3.52 -30.50
CA ALA A 115 -0.76 -3.12 -31.71
C ALA A 115 -2.08 -2.37 -31.41
N HIS A 116 -2.70 -2.64 -30.25
CA HIS A 116 -3.87 -1.92 -29.75
C HIS A 116 -3.52 -0.76 -28.80
N GLY A 117 -2.25 -0.39 -28.68
CA GLY A 117 -1.82 0.74 -27.84
C GLY A 117 -1.84 0.46 -26.33
N LEU A 118 -1.92 -0.82 -25.91
CA LEU A 118 -1.85 -1.21 -24.51
C LEU A 118 -0.38 -1.27 -24.07
N VAL A 119 -0.01 -0.41 -23.12
CA VAL A 119 1.39 -0.18 -22.74
C VAL A 119 1.70 -0.73 -21.34
N TYR A 120 0.72 -0.74 -20.45
CA TYR A 120 0.89 -1.20 -19.07
C TYR A 120 -0.35 -1.94 -18.57
N TYR A 121 -0.20 -2.61 -17.43
CA TYR A 121 -1.29 -3.22 -16.68
C TYR A 121 -1.20 -2.72 -15.25
N GLN A 122 -2.15 -1.90 -14.84
CA GLN A 122 -2.22 -1.36 -13.48
C GLN A 122 -3.65 -1.54 -12.97
N ASN A 123 -3.77 -2.26 -11.87
CA ASN A 123 -5.03 -2.47 -11.20
C ASN A 123 -5.44 -1.24 -10.36
N THR A 124 -6.73 -1.14 -10.04
CA THR A 124 -7.22 -0.20 -9.02
C THR A 124 -6.98 -0.78 -7.63
N LEU A 125 -6.76 0.07 -6.62
CA LEU A 125 -6.64 -0.38 -5.24
C LEU A 125 -7.97 -1.01 -4.78
N GLN A 126 -7.88 -2.21 -4.24
CA GLN A 126 -8.97 -2.86 -3.53
C GLN A 126 -8.44 -3.45 -2.22
N ASN A 127 -9.30 -3.55 -1.22
CA ASN A 127 -8.91 -4.04 0.10
C ASN A 127 -9.83 -5.14 0.64
N PHE A 128 -10.59 -5.82 -0.23
CA PHE A 128 -11.39 -6.99 0.17
C PHE A 128 -10.55 -8.27 0.16
N TYR A 129 -9.74 -8.44 -0.89
CA TYR A 129 -8.81 -9.54 -1.02
C TYR A 129 -7.42 -9.04 -0.64
N GLN A 130 -6.92 -9.47 0.52
CA GLN A 130 -5.55 -9.18 0.92
C GLN A 130 -4.60 -9.96 0.01
N GLU A 131 -3.84 -9.23 -0.81
CA GLU A 131 -2.81 -9.82 -1.64
C GLU A 131 -1.65 -10.28 -0.74
N GLY A 132 -1.31 -11.57 -0.82
CA GLY A 132 -0.26 -12.15 0.00
C GLY A 132 1.14 -11.83 -0.54
N THR A 133 2.10 -11.62 0.37
CA THR A 133 3.51 -11.42 0.05
C THR A 133 4.38 -12.30 0.94
N GLN A 134 5.47 -12.82 0.38
CA GLN A 134 6.46 -13.58 1.14
C GLN A 134 7.86 -13.17 0.70
N ASP A 135 8.60 -12.59 1.64
CA ASP A 135 9.97 -12.14 1.43
C ASP A 135 10.94 -13.02 2.20
N SER A 136 12.05 -13.39 1.56
CA SER A 136 13.12 -14.16 2.18
C SER A 136 14.50 -13.62 1.85
N ILE A 137 15.42 -13.76 2.80
CA ILE A 137 16.84 -13.46 2.61
C ILE A 137 17.64 -14.76 2.57
N VAL A 138 18.71 -14.78 1.78
CA VAL A 138 19.63 -15.92 1.75
C VAL A 138 20.85 -15.59 2.61
N VAL A 139 21.03 -16.36 3.69
CA VAL A 139 22.24 -16.32 4.52
C VAL A 139 23.22 -17.35 3.99
N VAL A 140 24.46 -16.91 3.74
CA VAL A 140 25.57 -17.79 3.34
C VAL A 140 26.55 -17.88 4.49
N ASN A 141 26.76 -19.09 5.02
CA ASN A 141 27.69 -19.29 6.12
C ASN A 141 29.15 -19.43 5.65
N ALA A 142 30.09 -19.50 6.60
CA ALA A 142 31.53 -19.63 6.31
C ALA A 142 31.91 -20.92 5.54
N LEU A 143 31.02 -21.92 5.50
CA LEU A 143 31.18 -23.16 4.72
C LEU A 143 30.55 -23.04 3.31
N ASN A 144 30.14 -21.84 2.90
CA ASN A 144 29.42 -21.56 1.65
C ASN A 144 28.06 -22.28 1.53
N ILE A 145 27.47 -22.71 2.66
CA ILE A 145 26.11 -23.26 2.69
C ILE A 145 25.13 -22.10 2.64
N ARG A 146 24.17 -22.19 1.72
CA ARG A 146 23.12 -21.19 1.51
C ARG A 146 21.84 -21.64 2.21
N GLN A 147 21.26 -20.75 3.00
CA GLN A 147 20.00 -20.98 3.71
C GLN A 147 19.05 -19.82 3.49
N SER A 148 17.83 -20.11 3.04
CA SER A 148 16.77 -19.11 2.90
C SER A 148 16.03 -18.93 4.21
N ILE A 149 15.82 -17.68 4.61
CA ILE A 149 15.11 -17.28 5.84
C ILE A 149 14.01 -16.31 5.43
N THR A 150 12.76 -16.67 5.69
CA THR A 150 11.59 -15.82 5.53
C THR A 150 11.68 -14.67 6.53
N ILE A 151 11.69 -13.43 6.03
CA ILE A 151 11.73 -12.21 6.85
C ILE A 151 10.37 -11.52 6.94
N THR A 152 9.46 -11.84 6.03
CA THR A 152 8.10 -11.31 6.02
C THR A 152 7.16 -12.31 5.35
N SER A 153 5.97 -12.47 5.91
CA SER A 153 4.93 -13.32 5.35
C SER A 153 3.56 -12.70 5.65
N LEU A 154 2.95 -12.11 4.63
CA LEU A 154 1.55 -11.72 4.64
C LEU A 154 0.74 -12.77 3.88
N PRO A 155 -0.19 -13.49 4.54
CA PRO A 155 -0.99 -14.49 3.84
C PRO A 155 -1.99 -13.83 2.89
N ASN A 156 -2.32 -14.52 1.80
CA ASN A 156 -3.47 -14.17 0.99
C ASN A 156 -4.75 -14.58 1.72
N THR A 157 -5.61 -13.61 2.07
CA THR A 157 -6.85 -13.85 2.81
C THR A 157 -7.97 -12.96 2.31
N VAL A 158 -9.22 -13.41 2.50
CA VAL A 158 -10.41 -12.58 2.27
C VAL A 158 -10.70 -11.83 3.56
N ARG A 159 -10.75 -10.49 3.50
CA ARG A 159 -11.14 -9.64 4.63
C ARG A 159 -12.64 -9.73 4.88
N SER A 160 -13.09 -9.35 6.08
CA SER A 160 -14.52 -9.28 6.38
C SER A 160 -15.22 -8.29 5.44
N LEU A 161 -16.46 -8.56 5.05
CA LEU A 161 -17.29 -7.59 4.31
C LEU A 161 -17.43 -6.26 5.07
N ALA A 162 -17.44 -6.30 6.40
CA ALA A 162 -17.48 -5.09 7.23
C ALA A 162 -16.20 -4.25 7.15
N ALA A 163 -15.09 -4.84 6.68
CA ALA A 163 -13.80 -4.17 6.50
C ALA A 163 -13.49 -3.86 5.02
N TRP A 164 -14.43 -4.12 4.11
CA TRP A 164 -14.27 -3.81 2.68
C TRP A 164 -14.65 -2.35 2.40
N SER A 165 -13.77 -1.42 2.79
CA SER A 165 -14.03 0.00 2.56
C SER A 165 -13.92 0.39 1.08
N THR A 166 -13.04 -0.23 0.28
CA THR A 166 -12.90 0.16 -1.15
C THR A 166 -14.12 -0.18 -2.01
N GLN A 167 -15.13 -0.89 -1.51
CA GLN A 167 -16.39 -1.12 -2.23
C GLN A 167 -17.09 0.18 -2.64
N TYR A 168 -16.85 1.25 -1.87
CA TYR A 168 -17.40 2.59 -2.14
C TYR A 168 -16.62 3.34 -3.22
N ALA A 169 -15.46 2.85 -3.66
CA ALA A 169 -14.82 3.29 -4.90
C ALA A 169 -15.20 2.37 -6.06
N SER A 170 -15.03 1.06 -5.89
CA SER A 170 -15.38 0.08 -6.90
C SER A 170 -15.72 -1.26 -6.25
N ILE A 171 -16.83 -1.86 -6.65
CA ILE A 171 -17.26 -3.18 -6.17
C ILE A 171 -16.62 -4.34 -6.94
N GLY A 172 -15.83 -4.03 -7.98
CA GLY A 172 -15.07 -5.01 -8.79
C GLY A 172 -15.93 -5.76 -9.81
N PHE A 173 -15.24 -6.29 -10.84
CA PHE A 173 -15.88 -6.94 -11.99
C PHE A 173 -16.75 -8.15 -11.62
N TRP A 174 -16.35 -8.91 -10.61
CA TRP A 174 -17.10 -10.08 -10.13
C TRP A 174 -18.49 -9.72 -9.57
N SER A 175 -18.58 -8.57 -8.91
CA SER A 175 -19.83 -8.05 -8.36
C SER A 175 -20.73 -7.55 -9.48
N ASP A 176 -20.16 -6.88 -10.48
CA ASP A 176 -20.89 -6.42 -11.68
C ASP A 176 -21.49 -7.60 -12.45
N LEU A 177 -20.73 -8.69 -12.64
CA LEU A 177 -21.24 -9.94 -13.23
C LEU A 177 -22.42 -10.50 -12.44
N SER A 178 -22.33 -10.47 -11.10
CA SER A 178 -23.38 -10.95 -10.21
C SER A 178 -24.64 -10.08 -10.30
N ALA A 179 -24.49 -8.75 -10.32
CA ALA A 179 -25.58 -7.79 -10.50
C ALA A 179 -26.26 -7.96 -11.87
N ALA A 180 -25.49 -8.03 -12.95
CA ALA A 180 -26.03 -8.24 -14.30
C ALA A 180 -26.81 -9.57 -14.40
N SER A 181 -26.27 -10.64 -13.82
CA SER A 181 -26.93 -11.95 -13.78
C SER A 181 -28.25 -11.91 -12.99
N ALA A 182 -28.24 -11.34 -11.78
CA ALA A 182 -29.41 -11.22 -10.92
C ALA A 182 -30.53 -10.38 -11.56
N THR A 183 -30.16 -9.33 -12.29
CA THR A 183 -31.09 -8.40 -12.93
C THR A 183 -31.49 -8.79 -14.35
N ARG A 184 -30.89 -9.88 -14.88
CA ARG A 184 -31.03 -10.35 -16.29
C ARG A 184 -30.75 -9.23 -17.29
N SER A 185 -29.67 -8.50 -17.04
CA SER A 185 -29.21 -7.37 -17.84
C SER A 185 -27.81 -7.63 -18.42
N SER A 186 -27.37 -6.73 -19.29
CA SER A 186 -26.05 -6.76 -19.93
C SER A 186 -25.14 -5.72 -19.29
N LEU A 187 -23.86 -6.04 -19.11
CA LEU A 187 -22.84 -5.05 -18.70
C LEU A 187 -22.38 -4.17 -19.87
N VAL A 188 -22.59 -4.62 -21.11
CA VAL A 188 -22.31 -3.79 -22.29
C VAL A 188 -23.30 -2.63 -22.36
N ALA A 189 -22.79 -1.40 -22.35
CA ALA A 189 -23.58 -0.18 -22.24
C ALA A 189 -24.57 0.01 -23.39
N SER A 190 -24.18 -0.37 -24.62
CA SER A 190 -25.00 -0.27 -25.84
C SER A 190 -26.12 -1.32 -25.93
N ALA A 191 -26.20 -2.26 -24.98
CA ALA A 191 -27.25 -3.26 -24.97
C ALA A 191 -28.62 -2.63 -24.70
N PRO A 192 -29.70 -3.07 -25.37
CA PRO A 192 -31.07 -2.59 -25.10
C PRO A 192 -31.50 -2.80 -23.65
N LYS A 193 -30.98 -3.83 -22.99
CA LYS A 193 -31.19 -4.14 -21.57
C LYS A 193 -29.88 -4.06 -20.80
N SER A 194 -29.12 -2.98 -20.97
CA SER A 194 -27.92 -2.74 -20.16
C SER A 194 -28.30 -2.58 -18.67
N LEU A 195 -27.38 -2.89 -17.78
CA LEU A 195 -27.57 -2.81 -16.33
C LEU A 195 -27.98 -1.40 -15.90
N ASN A 196 -27.33 -0.37 -16.43
CA ASN A 196 -27.66 1.03 -16.18
C ASN A 196 -29.10 1.36 -16.60
N ASN A 197 -29.51 0.97 -17.82
CA ASN A 197 -30.88 1.19 -18.29
C ASN A 197 -31.90 0.43 -17.45
N LYS A 198 -31.53 -0.76 -16.95
CA LYS A 198 -32.39 -1.57 -16.09
C LYS A 198 -32.60 -0.90 -14.73
N ILE A 199 -31.54 -0.38 -14.14
CA ILE A 199 -31.58 0.38 -12.88
C ILE A 199 -32.47 1.62 -13.01
N LEU A 200 -32.26 2.41 -14.08
CA LEU A 200 -33.08 3.58 -14.38
C LEU A 200 -34.57 3.22 -14.55
N SER A 201 -34.88 2.07 -15.16
CA SER A 201 -36.26 1.61 -15.33
C SER A 201 -36.99 1.28 -14.02
N TRP A 202 -36.25 1.14 -12.92
CA TRP A 202 -36.80 0.94 -11.57
C TRP A 202 -37.00 2.24 -10.79
N GLY A 203 -36.70 3.40 -11.40
CA GLY A 203 -36.74 4.69 -10.71
C GLY A 203 -35.54 4.95 -9.80
N ILE A 204 -34.49 4.14 -9.89
CA ILE A 204 -33.21 4.37 -9.21
C ILE A 204 -32.35 5.26 -10.14
N PRO A 205 -31.79 6.37 -9.66
CA PRO A 205 -31.17 7.38 -10.53
C PRO A 205 -29.86 6.92 -11.18
N ASP A 206 -29.10 6.03 -10.56
CA ASP A 206 -27.78 5.60 -11.02
C ASP A 206 -27.31 4.30 -10.32
N TYR A 207 -26.14 3.79 -10.74
CA TYR A 207 -25.52 2.59 -10.17
C TYR A 207 -25.12 2.74 -8.71
N ASP A 208 -24.70 3.94 -8.30
CA ASP A 208 -24.34 4.25 -6.92
C ASP A 208 -25.55 4.05 -6.00
N ASN A 209 -26.70 4.65 -6.31
CA ASN A 209 -27.92 4.49 -5.53
C ASN A 209 -28.44 3.04 -5.54
N PHE A 210 -28.17 2.28 -6.61
CA PHE A 210 -28.48 0.85 -6.65
C PHE A 210 -27.64 0.05 -5.64
N CYS A 211 -26.35 0.40 -5.45
CA CYS A 211 -25.45 -0.29 -4.55
C CYS A 211 -25.52 0.23 -3.09
N ASN A 212 -25.63 1.55 -2.92
CA ASN A 212 -25.36 2.26 -1.67
C ASN A 212 -26.60 2.98 -1.10
N GLY A 213 -27.69 3.07 -1.88
CA GLY A 213 -28.90 3.82 -1.54
C GLY A 213 -28.68 5.33 -1.46
N ASP A 214 -29.62 6.04 -0.82
CA ASP A 214 -29.61 7.52 -0.75
C ASP A 214 -28.43 8.08 0.06
N GLY A 215 -27.87 7.30 0.98
CA GLY A 215 -26.70 7.69 1.76
C GLY A 215 -27.00 8.66 2.91
N THR A 216 -25.97 9.39 3.33
CA THR A 216 -26.03 10.45 4.36
C THR A 216 -25.60 11.80 3.78
N LEU A 217 -25.51 12.82 4.64
CA LEU A 217 -24.95 14.11 4.25
C LEU A 217 -23.49 14.00 3.80
N ALA A 218 -22.70 13.14 4.44
CA ALA A 218 -21.33 12.86 4.05
C ALA A 218 -21.27 12.26 2.63
N THR A 219 -22.13 11.28 2.36
CA THR A 219 -22.31 10.69 1.02
C THR A 219 -22.64 11.76 -0.02
N SER A 220 -23.55 12.67 0.32
CA SER A 220 -23.96 13.77 -0.57
C SER A 220 -22.82 14.73 -0.88
N ILE A 221 -21.97 15.05 0.10
CA ILE A 221 -20.77 15.89 -0.10
C ILE A 221 -19.78 15.18 -1.03
N ILE A 222 -19.54 13.88 -0.83
CA ILE A 222 -18.63 13.10 -1.67
C ILE A 222 -19.16 13.05 -3.11
N ARG A 223 -20.44 12.73 -3.31
CA ARG A 223 -21.09 12.71 -4.64
C ARG A 223 -20.94 14.03 -5.38
N ALA A 224 -21.13 15.14 -4.68
CA ALA A 224 -21.07 16.48 -5.26
C ALA A 224 -19.64 16.94 -5.62
N ASN A 225 -18.62 16.44 -4.93
CA ASN A 225 -17.25 16.95 -5.06
C ASN A 225 -16.26 15.98 -5.71
N LEU A 226 -16.49 14.67 -5.62
CA LEU A 226 -15.61 13.63 -6.15
C LEU A 226 -16.29 12.86 -7.27
N GLY A 227 -17.53 12.43 -7.05
CA GLY A 227 -18.32 11.67 -8.01
C GLY A 227 -19.14 10.59 -7.31
N LEU A 228 -19.89 9.83 -8.11
CA LEU A 228 -20.72 8.73 -7.63
C LEU A 228 -19.87 7.64 -6.95
N LEU A 229 -20.35 7.12 -5.82
CA LEU A 229 -19.72 5.98 -5.15
C LEU A 229 -19.81 4.74 -6.03
N SER A 230 -18.89 3.80 -5.80
CA SER A 230 -18.74 2.57 -6.58
C SER A 230 -18.42 2.83 -8.07
N ILE A 231 -18.08 4.07 -8.44
CA ILE A 231 -17.61 4.51 -9.77
C ILE A 231 -16.39 5.45 -9.60
N MET A 232 -15.36 4.95 -8.92
CA MET A 232 -14.10 5.65 -8.71
C MET A 232 -12.92 4.70 -8.92
N ASP A 233 -11.84 5.23 -9.50
CA ASP A 233 -10.57 4.52 -9.58
C ASP A 233 -9.62 5.03 -8.49
N ILE A 234 -8.83 4.12 -7.90
CA ILE A 234 -7.82 4.46 -6.91
C ILE A 234 -6.47 3.94 -7.39
N PHE A 235 -5.50 4.84 -7.52
CA PHE A 235 -4.14 4.49 -7.92
C PHE A 235 -3.10 4.94 -6.91
N LEU A 236 -2.13 4.07 -6.62
CA LEU A 236 -0.94 4.44 -5.87
C LEU A 236 -0.12 5.47 -6.66
N VAL A 237 0.21 6.58 -6.03
CA VAL A 237 1.16 7.57 -6.54
C VAL A 237 2.55 7.20 -6.02
N PRO A 238 3.54 6.94 -6.89
CA PRO A 238 4.88 6.58 -6.45
C PRO A 238 5.59 7.77 -5.81
N VAL A 239 6.43 7.51 -4.80
CA VAL A 239 7.30 8.54 -4.22
C VAL A 239 8.16 9.18 -5.32
N PRO A 240 8.22 10.52 -5.45
CA PRO A 240 9.10 11.18 -6.40
C PRO A 240 10.57 10.79 -6.20
N PRO A 241 11.34 10.52 -7.27
CA PRO A 241 12.77 10.22 -7.15
C PRO A 241 13.57 11.31 -6.43
N THR A 242 13.17 12.57 -6.60
CA THR A 242 13.79 13.74 -5.95
C THR A 242 13.52 13.77 -4.45
N LEU A 243 12.30 13.42 -4.00
CA LEU A 243 11.99 13.25 -2.59
C LEU A 243 12.80 12.10 -1.97
N ARG A 244 12.92 10.95 -2.65
CA ARG A 244 13.78 9.84 -2.17
C ARG A 244 15.25 10.25 -2.05
N THR A 245 15.73 11.07 -2.97
CA THR A 245 17.11 11.57 -2.95
C THR A 245 17.33 12.52 -1.78
N LEU A 246 16.40 13.45 -1.55
CA LEU A 246 16.41 14.34 -0.39
C LEU A 246 16.37 13.55 0.93
N PHE A 247 15.47 12.58 1.03
CA PHE A 247 15.35 11.71 2.20
C PHE A 247 16.67 11.00 2.52
N ARG A 248 17.30 10.35 1.54
CA ARG A 248 18.60 9.67 1.75
C ARG A 248 19.70 10.64 2.15
N ALA A 249 19.82 11.76 1.47
CA ALA A 249 20.83 12.77 1.78
C ALA A 249 20.64 13.35 3.20
N PHE A 250 19.39 13.53 3.63
CA PHE A 250 19.08 13.90 5.00
C PHE A 250 19.50 12.83 6.01
N GLN A 251 19.14 11.56 5.76
CA GLN A 251 19.50 10.45 6.65
C GLN A 251 21.03 10.33 6.81
N ASP A 252 21.76 10.36 5.70
CA ASP A 252 23.23 10.28 5.69
C ASP A 252 23.85 11.43 6.50
N HIS A 253 23.32 12.65 6.32
CA HIS A 253 23.80 13.83 7.05
C HIS A 253 23.47 13.77 8.55
N LEU A 254 22.24 13.39 8.90
CA LEU A 254 21.77 13.31 10.28
C LEU A 254 22.54 12.25 11.06
N PHE A 255 22.61 11.03 10.53
CA PHE A 255 23.31 9.93 11.19
C PHE A 255 24.83 10.10 11.15
N GLY A 256 25.38 10.65 10.06
CA GLY A 256 26.80 11.01 9.99
C GLY A 256 27.20 12.00 11.09
N SER A 257 26.35 13.00 11.35
CA SER A 257 26.57 13.97 12.43
C SER A 257 26.41 13.34 13.81
N LEU A 258 25.41 12.47 14.00
CA LEU A 258 25.21 11.74 15.25
C LEU A 258 26.38 10.83 15.63
N VAL A 259 27.08 10.25 14.66
CA VAL A 259 28.29 9.45 14.94
C VAL A 259 29.45 10.32 15.43
N GLN A 260 29.51 11.59 15.00
CA GLN A 260 30.57 12.53 15.35
C GLN A 260 30.32 13.23 16.69
N THR A 261 29.06 13.52 17.03
CA THR A 261 28.65 14.03 18.34
C THR A 261 28.49 12.87 19.33
N SER A 262 28.95 12.98 20.59
CA SER A 262 28.87 11.86 21.54
C SER A 262 27.47 11.21 21.64
N PRO A 263 27.37 9.87 21.87
CA PRO A 263 26.11 9.11 21.85
C PRO A 263 25.03 9.52 22.87
N THR A 264 25.33 10.50 23.74
CA THR A 264 24.42 10.99 24.78
C THR A 264 23.40 12.03 24.29
N LEU A 265 23.54 12.56 23.08
CA LEU A 265 22.59 13.48 22.41
C LEU A 265 21.71 12.74 21.39
N GLY A 266 21.21 11.56 21.75
CA GLY A 266 20.45 10.71 20.84
C GLY A 266 19.09 11.33 20.48
N ILE A 267 18.73 11.31 19.19
CA ILE A 267 17.35 11.57 18.72
C ILE A 267 16.35 10.66 19.44
N SER A 268 16.78 9.47 19.84
CA SER A 268 16.04 8.52 20.67
C SER A 268 15.64 9.04 22.06
N THR A 269 16.20 10.14 22.55
CA THR A 269 15.83 10.76 23.82
C THR A 269 14.70 11.78 23.70
N LEU A 270 14.34 12.17 22.47
CA LEU A 270 13.19 13.04 22.24
C LEU A 270 11.91 12.32 22.63
N ALA A 271 10.97 13.06 23.23
CA ALA A 271 9.62 12.57 23.40
C ALA A 271 8.94 12.49 22.02
N HIS A 272 8.12 11.46 21.81
CA HIS A 272 7.37 11.24 20.57
C HIS A 272 5.85 11.34 20.86
N PRO A 273 5.33 12.46 21.40
CA PRO A 273 3.92 12.57 21.68
C PRO A 273 3.11 12.66 20.39
N THR A 274 1.93 12.07 20.44
CA THR A 274 0.90 12.24 19.43
C THR A 274 0.06 13.47 19.77
N ILE A 275 -0.11 14.38 18.81
CA ILE A 275 -0.93 15.60 18.97
C ILE A 275 -2.02 15.66 17.90
N ASP A 276 -3.14 16.28 18.22
CA ASP A 276 -4.15 16.64 17.22
C ASP A 276 -3.63 17.77 16.32
N VAL A 277 -3.93 17.73 15.02
CA VAL A 277 -3.58 18.81 14.10
C VAL A 277 -4.75 19.13 13.18
N THR A 278 -5.10 20.41 13.09
CA THR A 278 -6.18 20.92 12.24
C THR A 278 -5.65 22.10 11.42
N PRO A 279 -5.82 22.11 10.08
CA PRO A 279 -5.49 23.29 9.28
C PRO A 279 -6.21 24.53 9.82
N SER A 280 -5.49 25.66 9.96
CA SER A 280 -6.04 26.86 10.61
C SER A 280 -7.32 27.37 9.93
N SER A 281 -7.45 27.20 8.62
CA SER A 281 -8.64 27.56 7.83
C SER A 281 -9.89 26.74 8.18
N TRP A 282 -9.74 25.61 8.86
CA TRP A 282 -10.85 24.70 9.18
C TRP A 282 -11.30 24.83 10.64
N ALA A 283 -10.53 25.53 11.49
CA ALA A 283 -10.80 25.67 12.93
C ALA A 283 -11.94 26.65 13.27
N ALA A 284 -12.88 26.89 12.34
CA ALA A 284 -14.00 27.80 12.55
C ALA A 284 -15.03 27.19 13.55
N PRO A 285 -15.43 27.92 14.61
CA PRO A 285 -16.39 27.42 15.60
C PRO A 285 -17.71 26.98 14.95
N GLY A 286 -18.24 25.83 15.35
CA GLY A 286 -19.50 25.29 14.83
C GLY A 286 -19.39 24.50 13.52
N THR A 287 -18.18 24.36 12.96
CA THR A 287 -17.92 23.43 11.85
C THR A 287 -17.95 21.99 12.36
N VAL A 288 -18.64 21.11 11.64
CA VAL A 288 -18.64 19.65 11.90
C VAL A 288 -18.07 18.90 10.70
N PHE A 289 -17.38 17.80 10.98
CA PHE A 289 -16.65 16.99 9.99
C PHE A 289 -17.19 15.56 9.97
N TYR A 290 -17.24 14.96 8.78
CA TYR A 290 -17.77 13.61 8.57
C TYR A 290 -16.70 12.59 8.14
N GLY A 291 -15.44 13.02 7.96
CA GLY A 291 -14.34 12.14 7.57
C GLY A 291 -13.47 12.74 6.48
N GLY A 292 -12.26 12.20 6.33
CA GLY A 292 -11.34 12.50 5.23
C GLY A 292 -11.09 11.34 4.28
N ASN A 293 -11.69 10.18 4.56
CA ASN A 293 -11.64 9.00 3.72
C ASN A 293 -12.89 8.95 2.83
N PRO A 294 -12.78 9.10 1.49
CA PRO A 294 -13.94 8.99 0.60
C PRO A 294 -14.56 7.57 0.60
N MET A 295 -13.83 6.57 1.09
CA MET A 295 -14.30 5.19 1.28
C MET A 295 -15.07 4.99 2.59
N CYS A 296 -15.26 6.03 3.40
CA CYS A 296 -16.12 5.98 4.58
C CYS A 296 -17.26 7.01 4.47
N PRO A 297 -18.22 6.82 3.55
CA PRO A 297 -19.17 7.86 3.17
C PRO A 297 -20.36 8.03 4.13
N TYR A 298 -20.38 7.35 5.29
CA TYR A 298 -21.49 7.33 6.25
C TYR A 298 -21.12 7.90 7.63
N GLY A 299 -20.06 8.70 7.71
CA GLY A 299 -19.63 9.30 8.97
C GLY A 299 -20.70 10.21 9.61
N ASN A 300 -20.77 10.19 10.94
CA ASN A 300 -21.55 11.12 11.75
C ASN A 300 -20.86 12.49 11.84
N PRO A 301 -21.59 13.58 12.13
CA PRO A 301 -20.98 14.89 12.34
C PRO A 301 -20.17 14.90 13.64
N LEU A 302 -18.88 15.24 13.55
CA LEU A 302 -17.97 15.34 14.69
C LEU A 302 -17.32 16.73 14.77
N PRO A 303 -16.96 17.21 15.98
CA PRO A 303 -16.35 18.52 16.18
C PRO A 303 -14.85 18.56 15.85
N PHE A 304 -14.29 17.45 15.34
CA PHE A 304 -12.88 17.30 15.04
C PHE A 304 -12.67 16.66 13.67
N VAL A 305 -11.55 17.02 13.04
CA VAL A 305 -11.08 16.41 11.80
C VAL A 305 -10.68 14.96 12.04
N GLN A 306 -10.89 14.10 11.06
CA GLN A 306 -10.62 12.66 11.13
C GLN A 306 -9.45 12.27 10.20
N PRO A 307 -8.76 11.15 10.42
CA PRO A 307 -7.68 10.70 9.53
C PRO A 307 -8.10 10.61 8.07
N SER A 308 -7.11 10.67 7.18
CA SER A 308 -7.32 10.34 5.76
C SER A 308 -7.38 8.83 5.56
N PHE A 309 -7.55 8.40 4.31
CA PHE A 309 -7.63 7.01 3.89
C PHE A 309 -6.45 6.17 4.39
N GLY A 310 -6.74 4.96 4.87
CA GLY A 310 -5.79 3.86 5.06
C GLY A 310 -6.30 2.57 4.44
N TYR A 311 -5.38 1.72 3.96
CA TYR A 311 -5.71 0.42 3.36
C TYR A 311 -6.52 -0.47 4.31
N ASP A 312 -6.21 -0.43 5.60
CA ASP A 312 -6.85 -1.25 6.63
C ASP A 312 -8.11 -0.65 7.25
N ASP A 313 -8.55 0.55 6.82
CA ASP A 313 -9.75 1.20 7.36
C ASP A 313 -11.01 0.33 7.14
N ASP A 314 -11.82 0.18 8.18
CA ASP A 314 -13.12 -0.53 8.18
C ASP A 314 -14.34 0.40 8.33
N CYS A 315 -14.09 1.71 8.42
CA CYS A 315 -15.11 2.75 8.61
C CYS A 315 -15.98 2.59 9.88
N GLY A 316 -15.57 1.75 10.84
CA GLY A 316 -16.34 1.47 12.05
C GLY A 316 -16.19 2.52 13.15
N ILE A 317 -15.05 3.21 13.20
CA ILE A 317 -14.73 4.21 14.24
C ILE A 317 -14.30 5.52 13.57
N GLN A 318 -14.93 6.62 13.99
CA GLN A 318 -14.49 7.96 13.62
C GLN A 318 -13.60 8.54 14.72
N GLU A 319 -12.29 8.42 14.54
CA GLU A 319 -11.29 8.92 15.46
C GLU A 319 -10.80 10.32 15.07
N GLN A 320 -10.19 11.02 16.04
CA GLN A 320 -9.58 12.32 15.79
C GLN A 320 -8.27 12.19 15.02
N HIS A 321 -8.06 13.03 14.02
CA HIS A 321 -6.80 13.08 13.29
C HIS A 321 -5.68 13.55 14.22
N THR A 322 -4.61 12.77 14.24
CA THR A 322 -3.43 13.06 15.01
C THR A 322 -2.15 12.79 14.20
N ILE A 323 -1.05 13.40 14.63
CA ILE A 323 0.29 13.17 14.10
C ILE A 323 1.26 12.90 15.25
N SER A 324 2.16 11.93 15.07
CA SER A 324 3.25 11.67 16.01
C SER A 324 4.39 12.66 15.74
N LEU A 325 4.82 13.39 16.77
CA LEU A 325 5.99 14.26 16.69
C LEU A 325 7.30 13.45 16.77
N ALA A 326 7.51 12.57 15.80
CA ALA A 326 8.71 11.74 15.74
C ALA A 326 9.96 12.59 15.45
N GLY A 327 11.06 12.33 16.18
CA GLY A 327 12.22 13.23 16.17
C GLY A 327 12.85 13.42 14.79
N ASP A 328 12.90 12.36 14.01
CA ASP A 328 13.41 12.33 12.65
C ASP A 328 12.51 13.08 11.66
N SER A 329 11.20 12.82 11.67
CA SER A 329 10.24 13.53 10.80
C SER A 329 10.12 15.02 11.16
N VAL A 330 10.19 15.36 12.45
CA VAL A 330 10.21 16.73 12.97
C VAL A 330 11.47 17.47 12.50
N ILE A 331 12.66 16.88 12.68
CA ILE A 331 13.92 17.51 12.25
C ILE A 331 13.96 17.65 10.72
N PHE A 332 13.44 16.67 9.97
CA PHE A 332 13.31 16.77 8.52
C PHE A 332 12.39 17.93 8.11
N ALA A 333 11.24 18.08 8.77
CA ALA A 333 10.32 19.17 8.51
C ALA A 333 10.91 20.54 8.86
N MET A 334 11.68 20.65 9.95
CA MET A 334 12.41 21.88 10.30
C MET A 334 13.43 22.27 9.23
N MET A 335 14.16 21.28 8.70
CA MET A 335 15.12 21.47 7.61
C MET A 335 14.41 21.90 6.32
N ALA A 336 13.36 21.19 5.92
CA ALA A 336 12.66 21.44 4.66
C ALA A 336 11.88 22.77 4.65
N THR A 337 11.38 23.22 5.81
CA THR A 337 10.71 24.52 5.93
C THR A 337 11.65 25.67 6.26
N ALA A 338 12.95 25.39 6.48
CA ALA A 338 13.91 26.35 7.04
C ALA A 338 13.35 27.09 8.28
N LEU A 339 12.69 26.33 9.17
CA LEU A 339 11.89 26.87 10.27
C LEU A 339 12.73 27.75 11.21
N THR A 340 12.15 28.87 11.63
CA THR A 340 12.72 29.72 12.69
C THR A 340 12.10 29.38 14.04
N GLN A 341 12.83 29.64 15.13
CA GLN A 341 12.33 29.37 16.49
C GLN A 341 11.01 30.11 16.79
N GLN A 342 10.80 31.29 16.20
CA GLN A 342 9.57 32.08 16.39
C GLN A 342 8.34 31.42 15.74
N GLN A 343 8.54 30.65 14.67
CA GLN A 343 7.46 29.97 13.94
C GLN A 343 6.97 28.69 14.64
N LEU A 344 7.70 28.20 15.66
CA LEU A 344 7.26 27.03 16.46
C LEU A 344 5.89 27.25 17.10
N ALA A 345 5.62 28.46 17.60
CA ALA A 345 4.33 28.83 18.17
C ALA A 345 3.19 28.75 17.14
N GLN A 346 3.48 29.09 15.87
CA GLN A 346 2.48 29.02 14.80
C GLN A 346 2.19 27.56 14.41
N VAL A 347 3.20 26.70 14.36
CA VAL A 347 3.00 25.24 14.16
C VAL A 347 2.16 24.66 15.29
N CYS A 348 2.51 24.95 16.55
CA CYS A 348 1.76 24.43 17.68
C CYS A 348 0.34 25.01 17.83
N SER A 349 0.03 26.12 17.15
CA SER A 349 -1.33 26.68 17.11
C SER A 349 -2.32 25.84 16.28
N LEU A 350 -1.81 24.88 15.48
CA LEU A 350 -2.63 23.91 14.76
C LEU A 350 -3.23 22.83 15.66
N SER A 351 -2.78 22.74 16.91
CA SER A 351 -3.14 21.71 17.87
C SER A 351 -3.83 22.31 19.08
N SER A 352 -4.85 21.62 19.61
CA SER A 352 -5.39 21.95 20.93
C SER A 352 -4.40 21.64 22.06
N MET A 353 -3.41 20.77 21.82
CA MET A 353 -2.34 20.38 22.74
C MET A 353 -1.10 21.30 22.66
N TYR A 354 -1.31 22.62 22.59
CA TYR A 354 -0.26 23.63 22.38
C TYR A 354 0.98 23.46 23.29
N THR A 355 0.78 23.27 24.59
CA THR A 355 1.88 23.15 25.56
C THR A 355 2.75 21.92 25.32
N ALA A 356 2.12 20.76 25.04
CA ALA A 356 2.84 19.52 24.76
C ALA A 356 3.62 19.62 23.43
N CYS A 357 3.02 20.26 22.42
CA CYS A 357 3.70 20.55 21.16
C CYS A 357 4.95 21.42 21.38
N ILE A 358 4.84 22.55 22.09
CA ILE A 358 5.98 23.46 22.32
C ILE A 358 7.09 22.79 23.13
N GLN A 359 6.74 22.03 24.17
CA GLN A 359 7.70 21.28 24.99
C GLN A 359 8.48 20.23 24.19
N THR A 360 7.91 19.75 23.08
CA THR A 360 8.54 18.77 22.18
C THR A 360 9.37 19.46 21.10
N LEU A 361 8.81 20.48 20.45
CA LEU A 361 9.47 21.13 19.31
C LEU A 361 10.66 22.01 19.73
N LEU A 362 10.69 22.58 20.94
CA LEU A 362 11.82 23.39 21.40
C LEU A 362 13.13 22.58 21.53
N PRO A 363 13.18 21.44 22.24
CA PRO A 363 14.36 20.57 22.24
C PRO A 363 14.73 20.06 20.85
N ALA A 364 13.74 19.64 20.05
CA ALA A 364 13.97 19.18 18.69
C ALA A 364 14.59 20.28 17.80
N TYR A 365 14.20 21.54 17.99
CA TYR A 365 14.79 22.69 17.30
C TYR A 365 16.26 22.88 17.64
N ALA A 366 16.63 22.76 18.92
CA ALA A 366 18.03 22.80 19.33
C ALA A 366 18.85 21.67 18.68
N MET A 367 18.29 20.47 18.59
CA MET A 367 18.92 19.33 17.90
C MET A 367 19.07 19.57 16.40
N TYR A 368 18.03 20.05 15.73
CA TYR A 368 18.08 20.44 14.32
C TYR A 368 19.22 21.44 14.04
N ARG A 369 19.34 22.47 14.88
CA ARG A 369 20.41 23.49 14.76
C ARG A 369 21.81 22.93 14.95
N ASN A 370 21.98 21.93 15.82
CA ASN A 370 23.27 21.33 16.13
C ASN A 370 23.68 20.23 15.15
N LEU A 371 22.74 19.39 14.71
CA LEU A 371 23.03 18.18 13.93
C LEU A 371 22.93 18.42 12.42
N VAL A 372 21.94 19.20 11.98
CA VAL A 372 21.71 19.41 10.54
C VAL A 372 22.32 20.74 10.11
N ALA A 373 22.04 21.80 10.86
CA ALA A 373 22.36 23.19 10.52
C ALA A 373 21.87 23.61 9.12
N PRO A 374 21.82 24.92 8.79
CA PRO A 374 21.49 25.35 7.43
C PRO A 374 22.54 24.82 6.43
N ASN A 375 22.13 23.88 5.58
CA ASN A 375 22.97 23.26 4.56
C ASN A 375 22.44 23.65 3.16
N ALA A 376 23.25 24.37 2.38
CA ALA A 376 22.86 24.86 1.06
C ALA A 376 22.56 23.73 0.06
N GLN A 377 23.24 22.58 0.18
CA GLN A 377 22.98 21.42 -0.66
C GLN A 377 21.61 20.81 -0.36
N LEU A 378 21.29 20.60 0.92
CA LEU A 378 19.97 20.11 1.33
C LEU A 378 18.87 21.10 0.94
N ALA A 379 19.09 22.41 1.10
CA ALA A 379 18.14 23.43 0.67
C ALA A 379 17.86 23.38 -0.85
N GLY A 380 18.88 23.15 -1.67
CA GLY A 380 18.70 22.95 -3.12
C GLY A 380 17.90 21.69 -3.46
N MET A 381 18.12 20.60 -2.72
CA MET A 381 17.35 19.36 -2.87
C MET A 381 15.90 19.53 -2.42
N VAL A 382 15.65 20.28 -1.34
CA VAL A 382 14.29 20.65 -0.90
C VAL A 382 13.56 21.39 -2.01
N SER A 383 14.16 22.44 -2.58
CA SER A 383 13.53 23.20 -3.68
C SER A 383 13.21 22.31 -4.89
N THR A 384 14.12 21.40 -5.24
CA THR A 384 13.92 20.46 -6.35
C THR A 384 12.76 19.49 -6.04
N ALA A 385 12.74 18.90 -4.83
CA ALA A 385 11.66 18.02 -4.41
C ALA A 385 10.31 18.76 -4.33
N THR A 386 10.28 20.00 -3.86
CA THR A 386 9.07 20.84 -3.84
C THR A 386 8.51 21.04 -5.25
N ASN A 387 9.37 21.37 -6.22
CA ASN A 387 8.95 21.59 -7.61
C ASN A 387 8.34 20.33 -8.25
N ASP A 388 8.79 19.14 -7.85
CA ASP A 388 8.24 17.87 -8.34
C ASP A 388 6.98 17.42 -7.58
N ILE A 389 6.85 17.77 -6.29
CA ILE A 389 5.70 17.38 -5.47
C ILE A 389 4.49 18.29 -5.70
N LEU A 390 4.69 19.61 -5.87
CA LEU A 390 3.59 20.56 -6.05
C LEU A 390 2.62 20.18 -7.20
N PRO A 391 3.08 19.74 -8.39
CA PRO A 391 2.20 19.29 -9.46
C PRO A 391 1.36 18.05 -9.13
N LEU A 392 1.80 17.21 -8.18
CA LEU A 392 1.03 16.03 -7.73
C LEU A 392 -0.20 16.43 -6.95
N LYS A 393 -0.26 17.66 -6.40
CA LYS A 393 -1.40 18.18 -5.62
C LYS A 393 -1.78 17.29 -4.44
N THR A 394 -0.79 16.69 -3.78
CA THR A 394 -0.99 15.91 -2.54
C THR A 394 -1.70 16.76 -1.51
N SER A 395 -2.79 16.24 -0.93
CA SER A 395 -3.67 17.02 -0.06
C SER A 395 -4.26 16.19 1.07
N PHE A 396 -4.72 16.89 2.10
CA PHE A 396 -5.58 16.40 3.15
C PHE A 396 -6.99 16.95 2.91
N VAL A 397 -8.00 16.09 3.02
CA VAL A 397 -9.39 16.44 2.72
C VAL A 397 -10.29 16.10 3.89
N GLN A 398 -11.35 16.89 4.10
CA GLN A 398 -12.46 16.58 5.00
C GLN A 398 -13.80 16.94 4.36
N TRP A 399 -14.81 16.11 4.59
CA TRP A 399 -16.21 16.43 4.31
C TRP A 399 -16.76 17.19 5.50
N ALA A 400 -17.31 18.38 5.30
CA ALA A 400 -17.72 19.23 6.41
C ALA A 400 -19.00 20.02 6.15
N THR A 401 -19.66 20.39 7.23
CA THR A 401 -20.73 21.40 7.25
C THR A 401 -20.23 22.57 8.06
N LEU A 402 -20.11 23.73 7.42
CA LEU A 402 -19.71 24.97 8.07
C LEU A 402 -20.81 25.46 9.02
N ALA A 403 -20.46 26.35 9.95
CA ALA A 403 -21.40 26.92 10.93
C ALA A 403 -22.64 27.60 10.31
N ASN A 404 -22.55 28.05 9.06
CA ASN A 404 -23.66 28.64 8.31
C ASN A 404 -24.56 27.59 7.62
N GLY A 405 -24.32 26.29 7.83
CA GLY A 405 -25.04 25.19 7.19
C GLY A 405 -24.56 24.81 5.78
N THR A 406 -23.46 25.42 5.29
CA THR A 406 -22.93 25.11 3.96
C THR A 406 -22.13 23.82 3.99
N ASN A 407 -22.51 22.86 3.15
CA ASN A 407 -21.80 21.60 2.96
C ASN A 407 -20.63 21.80 1.98
N VAL A 408 -19.43 21.40 2.37
CA VAL A 408 -18.20 21.63 1.58
C VAL A 408 -17.23 20.45 1.70
N ALA A 409 -16.46 20.21 0.65
CA ALA A 409 -15.23 19.45 0.72
C ALA A 409 -14.07 20.41 1.05
N LEU A 410 -13.56 20.34 2.28
CA LEU A 410 -12.40 21.11 2.70
C LEU A 410 -11.14 20.41 2.19
N GLN A 411 -10.31 21.13 1.43
CA GLN A 411 -9.05 20.61 0.91
C GLN A 411 -7.88 21.49 1.37
N GLN A 412 -6.84 20.86 1.91
CA GLN A 412 -5.62 21.50 2.36
C GLN A 412 -4.44 20.83 1.64
N PRO A 413 -3.72 21.53 0.75
CA PRO A 413 -2.48 21.03 0.17
C PRO A 413 -1.46 20.69 1.26
N MET A 414 -0.73 19.58 1.11
CA MET A 414 0.29 19.20 2.08
C MET A 414 1.45 20.20 2.08
N LEU A 415 1.83 20.74 0.92
CA LEU A 415 2.90 21.73 0.78
C LEU A 415 2.35 23.04 0.17
N ALA A 416 2.75 24.18 0.72
CA ALA A 416 2.46 25.50 0.14
C ALA A 416 3.51 25.91 -0.91
N ALA A 417 3.09 26.61 -1.97
CA ALA A 417 3.96 26.99 -3.08
C ALA A 417 4.85 28.21 -2.78
N THR A 418 4.37 29.21 -2.05
CA THR A 418 5.08 30.52 -1.95
C THR A 418 4.91 31.27 -0.63
N SER A 419 3.92 30.97 0.21
CA SER A 419 3.70 31.63 1.51
C SER A 419 3.94 30.67 2.66
N TRP A 420 4.51 31.16 3.75
CA TRP A 420 4.61 30.40 5.00
C TRP A 420 3.20 30.06 5.51
N ASP A 421 2.91 28.76 5.54
CA ASP A 421 1.72 28.16 6.16
C ASP A 421 2.23 27.15 7.19
N PRO A 422 1.86 27.27 8.49
CA PRO A 422 2.24 26.31 9.52
C PRO A 422 1.89 24.86 9.15
N TRP A 423 0.84 24.62 8.35
CA TRP A 423 0.50 23.28 7.88
C TRP A 423 1.59 22.65 7.01
N THR A 424 2.38 23.46 6.30
CA THR A 424 3.49 22.97 5.46
C THR A 424 4.55 22.23 6.30
N PHE A 425 4.69 22.56 7.59
CA PHE A 425 5.53 21.80 8.51
C PHE A 425 5.01 20.37 8.70
N VAL A 426 3.72 20.21 8.99
CA VAL A 426 3.03 18.92 9.08
C VAL A 426 3.13 18.18 7.74
N GLY A 427 2.97 18.91 6.63
CA GLY A 427 3.23 18.47 5.27
C GLY A 427 4.56 17.77 5.10
N TRP A 428 5.67 18.43 5.44
CA TRP A 428 7.00 17.84 5.33
C TRP A 428 7.25 16.68 6.29
N MET A 429 6.60 16.63 7.45
CA MET A 429 6.61 15.42 8.28
C MET A 429 6.00 14.23 7.52
N THR A 430 4.85 14.43 6.87
CA THR A 430 4.23 13.36 6.07
C THR A 430 5.03 13.00 4.81
N MET A 431 5.79 13.94 4.22
CA MET A 431 6.69 13.65 3.09
C MET A 431 7.88 12.77 3.52
N TYR A 432 8.40 12.99 4.73
CA TYR A 432 9.39 12.09 5.33
C TYR A 432 8.80 10.69 5.49
N GLU A 433 7.61 10.59 6.10
CA GLU A 433 6.92 9.31 6.34
C GLU A 433 6.58 8.59 5.01
N TRP A 434 6.22 9.34 3.96
CA TRP A 434 6.00 8.78 2.63
C TRP A 434 7.28 8.21 2.01
N ALA A 435 8.40 8.93 2.14
CA ALA A 435 9.70 8.43 1.70
C ALA A 435 10.20 7.23 2.52
N ASN A 436 9.81 7.16 3.80
CA ASN A 436 10.16 6.10 4.74
C ASN A 436 9.23 4.87 4.66
N GLY A 437 8.10 4.97 3.96
CA GLY A 437 7.13 3.87 3.82
C GLY A 437 6.13 3.73 4.97
N GLN A 438 5.97 4.75 5.80
CA GLN A 438 4.94 4.83 6.86
C GLN A 438 3.65 5.49 6.38
N ARG A 439 3.70 6.14 5.23
CA ARG A 439 2.54 6.65 4.51
C ARG A 439 2.66 6.35 3.04
N GLU A 440 1.52 6.39 2.37
CA GLU A 440 1.39 6.24 0.94
C GLU A 440 0.54 7.39 0.41
N VAL A 441 0.57 7.61 -0.90
CA VAL A 441 -0.25 8.62 -1.55
C VAL A 441 -1.11 7.94 -2.60
N PHE A 442 -2.40 8.22 -2.60
CA PHE A 442 -3.35 7.64 -3.55
C PHE A 442 -4.08 8.73 -4.32
N SER A 443 -4.20 8.55 -5.63
CA SER A 443 -5.08 9.33 -6.49
C SER A 443 -6.45 8.65 -6.50
N VAL A 444 -7.46 9.32 -5.94
CA VAL A 444 -8.86 8.90 -6.03
C VAL A 444 -9.51 9.70 -7.17
N GLU A 445 -9.82 9.01 -8.26
CA GLU A 445 -10.35 9.58 -9.49
C GLU A 445 -11.83 9.24 -9.61
N GLY A 446 -12.69 10.21 -9.30
CA GLY A 446 -14.12 10.13 -9.58
C GLY A 446 -14.51 10.94 -10.81
N ASP A 447 -15.79 10.87 -11.17
CA ASP A 447 -16.33 11.52 -12.37
C ASP A 447 -16.29 13.06 -12.31
N VAL A 448 -16.24 13.66 -11.12
CA VAL A 448 -16.28 15.12 -10.91
C VAL A 448 -14.89 15.69 -10.68
N ALA A 449 -14.08 15.03 -9.85
CA ALA A 449 -12.75 15.51 -9.48
C ALA A 449 -11.77 14.37 -9.20
N THR A 450 -10.51 14.75 -9.04
CA THR A 450 -9.45 13.86 -8.58
C THR A 450 -8.87 14.43 -7.29
N TYR A 451 -8.88 13.64 -6.22
CA TYR A 451 -8.19 13.96 -4.98
C TYR A 451 -6.96 13.08 -4.82
N VAL A 452 -5.79 13.71 -4.74
CA VAL A 452 -4.53 13.03 -4.41
C VAL A 452 -4.34 13.14 -2.90
N LEU A 453 -4.55 12.04 -2.19
CA LEU A 453 -4.66 11.98 -0.74
C LEU A 453 -3.40 11.35 -0.14
N MET A 454 -2.83 12.04 0.85
CA MET A 454 -1.82 11.45 1.73
C MET A 454 -2.52 10.52 2.72
N SER A 455 -2.14 9.25 2.76
CA SER A 455 -2.76 8.25 3.63
C SER A 455 -2.57 8.60 5.11
N ARG A 456 -3.33 7.95 5.98
CA ARG A 456 -2.97 7.88 7.40
C ARG A 456 -1.62 7.18 7.61
N HIS A 457 -1.04 7.39 8.79
CA HIS A 457 0.18 6.71 9.22
C HIS A 457 -0.07 5.21 9.43
N SER A 458 0.87 4.40 8.99
CA SER A 458 0.91 2.95 9.18
C SER A 458 2.24 2.58 9.84
N GLU A 459 2.16 1.72 10.86
CA GLU A 459 3.34 1.18 11.51
C GLU A 459 4.07 0.17 10.61
N PHE A 460 5.38 0.06 10.78
CA PHE A 460 6.15 -0.95 10.07
C PHE A 460 5.74 -2.35 10.51
N LEU A 461 5.60 -3.24 9.52
CA LEU A 461 5.48 -4.67 9.80
C LEU A 461 6.82 -5.17 10.34
N PRO A 462 6.84 -5.84 11.52
CA PRO A 462 8.07 -6.36 12.06
C PRO A 462 8.62 -7.46 11.14
N LEU A 463 9.89 -7.33 10.74
CA LEU A 463 10.63 -8.34 9.97
C LEU A 463 11.04 -9.51 10.87
N ALA A 464 10.06 -10.16 11.50
CA ALA A 464 10.29 -11.25 12.43
C ALA A 464 10.57 -12.55 11.66
N ALA A 465 11.84 -12.94 11.60
CA ALA A 465 12.22 -14.21 11.01
C ALA A 465 11.65 -15.38 11.82
N SER A 466 11.19 -16.42 11.13
CA SER A 466 10.61 -17.59 11.78
C SER A 466 11.67 -18.31 12.63
N GLY A 467 11.42 -18.46 13.93
CA GLY A 467 12.31 -19.18 14.84
C GLY A 467 12.53 -20.65 14.43
N PHE A 468 11.61 -21.23 13.64
CA PHE A 468 11.73 -22.59 13.09
C PHE A 468 12.71 -22.69 11.94
N GLU A 469 13.00 -21.58 11.25
CA GLU A 469 13.94 -21.55 10.15
C GLU A 469 15.38 -21.43 10.65
N PHE A 470 15.62 -21.08 11.92
CA PHE A 470 16.96 -21.10 12.48
C PHE A 470 17.32 -22.47 13.07
N PRO A 471 18.42 -23.10 12.62
CA PRO A 471 18.92 -24.34 13.20
C PRO A 471 19.64 -24.08 14.54
N HIS A 472 19.05 -23.28 15.43
CA HIS A 472 19.57 -23.06 16.78
C HIS A 472 19.75 -24.39 17.53
N HIS A 473 18.86 -25.35 17.28
CA HIS A 473 18.96 -26.68 17.88
C HIS A 473 20.18 -27.45 17.37
N THR A 474 20.50 -27.41 16.08
CA THR A 474 21.65 -28.15 15.53
C THR A 474 22.98 -27.53 15.96
N CYS A 475 23.13 -26.20 15.91
CA CYS A 475 24.36 -25.55 16.32
C CYS A 475 24.62 -25.67 17.83
N SER A 476 23.60 -25.47 18.67
CA SER A 476 23.72 -25.68 20.11
C SER A 476 23.98 -27.15 20.44
N PHE A 477 23.32 -28.09 19.76
CA PHE A 477 23.59 -29.52 19.93
C PHE A 477 25.03 -29.89 19.55
N LEU A 478 25.52 -29.43 18.40
CA LEU A 478 26.90 -29.66 17.98
C LEU A 478 27.90 -29.02 18.94
N TRP A 479 27.63 -27.80 19.44
CA TRP A 479 28.48 -27.14 20.43
C TRP A 479 28.50 -27.92 21.75
N ILE A 480 27.33 -28.32 22.28
CA ILE A 480 27.22 -29.15 23.49
C ILE A 480 27.97 -30.48 23.28
N LEU A 481 27.79 -31.12 22.12
CA LEU A 481 28.48 -32.36 21.76
C LEU A 481 30.00 -32.15 21.73
N CYS A 482 30.49 -31.07 21.10
CA CYS A 482 31.91 -30.73 21.09
C CYS A 482 32.47 -30.49 22.51
N VAL A 483 31.76 -29.75 23.36
CA VAL A 483 32.15 -29.50 24.76
C VAL A 483 32.16 -30.81 25.56
N TYR A 484 31.13 -31.64 25.41
CA TYR A 484 31.00 -32.93 26.07
C TYR A 484 32.13 -33.89 25.68
N LEU A 485 32.36 -34.06 24.37
CA LEU A 485 33.45 -34.89 23.85
C LEU A 485 34.81 -34.37 24.33
N SER A 486 35.06 -33.06 24.21
CA SER A 486 36.33 -32.47 24.65
C SER A 486 36.58 -32.65 26.16
N SER A 487 35.53 -32.53 26.98
CA SER A 487 35.61 -32.71 28.43
C SER A 487 35.89 -34.17 28.82
N LEU A 488 35.25 -35.13 28.14
CA LEU A 488 35.51 -36.57 28.34
C LEU A 488 36.92 -36.95 27.90
N LEU A 489 37.36 -36.45 26.75
CA LEU A 489 38.72 -36.65 26.25
C LEU A 489 39.76 -36.12 27.26
N LEU A 490 39.53 -34.91 27.80
CA LEU A 490 40.37 -34.34 28.84
C LEU A 490 40.39 -35.21 30.10
N LEU A 491 39.23 -35.70 30.55
CA LEU A 491 39.13 -36.59 31.72
C LEU A 491 39.94 -37.87 31.52
N VAL A 492 39.82 -38.53 30.37
CA VAL A 492 40.58 -39.75 30.05
C VAL A 492 42.08 -39.47 30.05
N VAL A 493 42.51 -38.37 29.42
CA VAL A 493 43.94 -37.96 29.42
C VAL A 493 44.45 -37.72 30.84
N VAL A 494 43.66 -37.05 31.69
CA VAL A 494 44.00 -36.82 33.10
C VAL A 494 44.12 -38.14 33.86
N LEU A 495 43.16 -39.06 33.69
CA LEU A 495 43.18 -40.36 34.37
C LEU A 495 44.38 -41.22 33.94
N VAL A 496 44.70 -41.27 32.64
CA VAL A 496 45.88 -41.96 32.13
C VAL A 496 47.17 -41.30 32.65
N GLY A 497 47.20 -39.97 32.73
CA GLY A 497 48.30 -39.22 33.32
C GLY A 497 48.52 -39.59 34.79
N VAL A 498 47.46 -39.59 35.60
CA VAL A 498 47.52 -40.00 37.02
C VAL A 498 47.95 -41.47 37.14
N TYR A 499 47.40 -42.36 36.34
CA TYR A 499 47.76 -43.78 36.34
C TYR A 499 49.26 -43.99 36.05
N SER A 500 49.80 -43.24 35.09
CA SER A 500 51.21 -43.31 34.70
C SER A 500 52.16 -42.74 35.76
N LEU A 501 51.66 -41.89 36.66
CA LEU A 501 52.43 -41.39 37.82
C LEU A 501 52.46 -42.39 38.98
N VAL A 502 51.43 -43.24 39.09
CA VAL A 502 51.29 -44.21 40.18
C VAL A 502 51.89 -45.57 39.82
N PHE A 503 51.85 -45.96 38.54
CA PHE A 503 52.32 -47.27 38.07
C PHE A 503 53.42 -47.12 37.01
N PRO A 504 54.40 -48.04 36.95
CA PRO A 504 55.45 -48.01 35.94
C PRO A 504 54.87 -48.35 34.56
N VAL A 505 54.70 -47.33 33.72
CA VAL A 505 54.23 -47.45 32.34
C VAL A 505 55.35 -47.03 31.38
N ASP A 506 55.52 -47.74 30.25
CA ASP A 506 56.40 -47.28 29.17
C ASP A 506 55.80 -46.01 28.52
N GLY A 507 56.45 -44.87 28.72
CA GLY A 507 56.00 -43.56 28.22
C GLY A 507 55.81 -43.51 26.70
N ARG A 508 56.42 -44.43 25.93
CA ARG A 508 56.18 -44.57 24.48
C ARG A 508 54.72 -44.90 24.16
N ASN A 509 54.02 -45.57 25.08
CA ASN A 509 52.61 -45.90 24.92
C ASN A 509 51.69 -44.67 25.03
N LEU A 510 52.11 -43.63 25.76
CA LEU A 510 51.33 -42.38 25.89
C LEU A 510 51.22 -41.61 24.57
N PHE A 511 52.23 -41.70 23.69
CA PHE A 511 52.16 -41.12 22.34
C PHE A 511 51.16 -41.83 21.42
N GLN A 512 50.71 -43.04 21.79
CA GLN A 512 49.71 -43.79 21.04
C GLN A 512 48.28 -43.53 21.54
N LEU A 513 48.11 -42.75 22.61
CA LEU A 513 46.81 -42.45 23.24
C LEU A 513 45.80 -41.89 22.23
N ASN A 514 46.24 -40.98 21.35
CA ASN A 514 45.39 -40.43 20.29
C ASN A 514 44.78 -41.51 19.39
N ARG A 515 45.46 -42.64 19.15
CA ARG A 515 44.93 -43.74 18.30
C ARG A 515 43.83 -44.52 19.00
N LEU A 516 43.91 -44.63 20.32
CA LEU A 516 42.97 -45.39 21.15
C LEU A 516 41.73 -44.54 21.47
N VAL A 517 41.96 -43.26 21.73
CA VAL A 517 40.95 -42.29 22.15
C VAL A 517 40.20 -41.69 20.96
N ALA A 518 40.86 -41.41 19.83
CA ALA A 518 40.18 -40.88 18.63
C ALA A 518 39.34 -41.94 17.88
N GLY A 519 39.59 -43.23 18.14
CA GLY A 519 38.82 -44.34 17.58
C GLY A 519 37.61 -44.75 18.43
N ALA A 520 37.49 -44.23 19.66
CA ALA A 520 36.36 -44.50 20.54
C ALA A 520 35.16 -43.66 20.09
N TRP A 521 34.23 -44.28 19.37
CA TRP A 521 32.98 -43.66 18.99
C TRP A 521 32.09 -43.52 20.24
N ILE A 522 31.73 -42.29 20.58
CA ILE A 522 30.76 -42.00 21.63
C ILE A 522 29.39 -41.92 20.93
N GLY A 523 28.66 -43.03 21.01
CA GLY A 523 27.27 -43.16 20.59
C GLY A 523 26.31 -42.77 21.67
#